data_AF-A0A1X7SUN1-F1
#
_entry.id   AF-A0A1X7SUN1-F1
#
_cell.length_a   1.000
_cell.length_b   1.000
_cell.length_c   1.000
_cell.angle_alpha   90.00
_cell.angle_beta   90.00
_cell.angle_gamma   90.00
#
_symmetry.space_group_name_H-M   'P 1'
#
loop_
_entity.id
_entity.type
_entity.pdbx_description
1 polymer ?
#
loop_
_entity_poly.entity_id
_entity_poly.type
_entity_poly.pdbx_seq_one_letter_code
_entity_poly.pdbx_strand_id
1 'polypeptide(L)'
;SYYDKGKEPEGPGKFVAFDHVTFWVGNAKQAASYYCVRLGFEPFAYRGLETGERNVASHAIRQNKVIFVFQSPYNPVETEIGRHQMIRGDGVKDIAFSVEDCRALFK
;
A
#
# COMPACT_ATOMS: atom_id res chain seq x y z
N SER A 1 20.43 -13.41 -6.89
CA SER A 1 19.73 -14.63 -6.42
C SER A 1 18.84 -14.22 -5.25
N TYR A 2 17.66 -14.81 -5.03
CA TYR A 2 16.83 -14.52 -3.84
C TYR A 2 17.57 -14.71 -2.50
N TYR A 3 18.72 -15.40 -2.53
CA TYR A 3 19.61 -15.63 -1.38
C TYR A 3 20.74 -14.61 -1.26
N ASP A 4 20.99 -13.82 -2.30
CA ASP A 4 22.00 -12.75 -2.26
C ASP A 4 21.29 -11.45 -1.86
N LYS A 5 21.38 -11.12 -0.57
CA LYS A 5 20.74 -9.93 0.02
C LYS A 5 21.62 -8.68 -0.08
N GLY A 6 22.80 -8.78 -0.72
CA GLY A 6 23.80 -7.71 -0.69
C GLY A 6 24.34 -7.46 0.71
N LYS A 7 25.16 -6.41 0.84
CA LYS A 7 25.70 -5.96 2.12
C LYS A 7 24.59 -5.25 2.92
N GLU A 8 24.48 -5.53 4.21
CA GLU A 8 23.59 -4.75 5.08
C GLU A 8 23.99 -3.27 5.04
N PRO A 9 23.02 -2.34 4.93
CA PRO A 9 23.31 -0.91 4.92
C PRO A 9 24.03 -0.51 6.21
N GLU A 10 25.16 0.19 6.06
CA GLU A 10 25.87 0.78 7.20
C GLU A 10 25.27 2.16 7.49
N GLY A 11 24.83 2.41 8.73
CA GLY A 11 24.25 3.70 9.13
C GLY A 11 23.35 3.60 10.36
N PRO A 12 22.88 4.75 10.90
CA PRO A 12 21.93 4.76 12.01
C PRO A 12 20.53 4.34 11.51
N GLY A 13 19.97 3.32 12.15
CA GLY A 13 18.62 2.82 11.89
C GLY A 13 18.60 1.43 11.25
N LYS A 14 17.49 0.71 11.44
CA LYS A 14 17.34 -0.69 11.05
C LYS A 14 15.98 -0.94 10.42
N PHE A 15 15.97 -1.66 9.30
CA PHE A 15 14.77 -2.23 8.71
C PHE A 15 14.37 -3.49 9.46
N VAL A 16 13.15 -3.50 10.00
CA VAL A 16 12.67 -4.57 10.89
C VAL A 16 11.86 -5.60 10.10
N ALA A 17 10.88 -5.15 9.33
CA ALA A 17 9.98 -6.02 8.58
C ALA A 17 9.25 -5.25 7.46
N PHE A 18 8.51 -5.96 6.63
CA PHE A 18 7.47 -5.36 5.80
C PHE A 18 6.34 -4.82 6.70
N ASP A 19 5.89 -3.62 6.40
CA ASP A 19 4.80 -2.96 7.12
C ASP A 19 3.47 -3.20 6.40
N HIS A 20 3.37 -2.71 5.17
CA HIS A 20 2.23 -2.91 4.28
C HIS A 20 2.65 -2.71 2.81
N VAL A 21 1.77 -3.13 1.90
CA VAL A 21 1.92 -2.86 0.46
C VAL A 21 0.74 -2.01 -0.01
N THR A 22 1.02 -0.89 -0.66
CA THR A 22 0.00 -0.01 -1.22
C THR A 22 -0.16 -0.25 -2.70
N PHE A 23 -1.41 -0.43 -3.12
CA PHE A 23 -1.82 -0.64 -4.50
C PHE A 23 -2.64 0.54 -4.98
N TRP A 24 -2.35 0.97 -6.20
CA TRP A 24 -3.18 1.91 -6.92
C TRP A 24 -4.03 1.14 -7.93
N VAL A 25 -5.34 1.21 -7.74
CA VAL A 25 -6.31 0.36 -8.45
C VAL A 25 -7.52 1.16 -8.91
N GLY A 26 -8.16 0.76 -9.99
CA GLY A 26 -9.32 1.46 -10.53
C GLY A 26 -10.51 1.48 -9.56
N ASN A 27 -10.72 0.39 -8.81
CA ASN A 27 -11.78 0.32 -7.80
C ASN A 27 -11.30 -0.41 -6.52
N ALA A 28 -10.94 0.37 -5.51
CA ALA A 28 -10.37 -0.12 -4.25
C ALA A 28 -11.35 -0.99 -3.45
N LYS A 29 -12.65 -0.71 -3.54
CA LYS A 29 -13.69 -1.50 -2.85
C LYS A 29 -13.81 -2.89 -3.45
N GLN A 30 -13.82 -2.98 -4.78
CA GLN A 30 -13.85 -4.27 -5.48
C GLN A 30 -12.55 -5.05 -5.30
N ALA A 31 -11.40 -4.38 -5.41
CA ALA A 31 -10.10 -5.00 -5.15
C ALA A 31 -10.04 -5.58 -3.73
N ALA A 32 -10.34 -4.78 -2.71
CA ALA A 32 -10.37 -5.27 -1.33
C ALA A 32 -11.33 -6.45 -1.14
N SER A 33 -12.54 -6.38 -1.71
CA SER A 33 -13.51 -7.48 -1.66
C SER A 33 -12.98 -8.74 -2.35
N TYR A 34 -12.30 -8.62 -3.49
CA TYR A 34 -11.74 -9.75 -4.22
C TYR A 34 -10.69 -10.49 -3.36
N TYR A 35 -9.74 -9.76 -2.78
CA TYR A 35 -8.70 -10.36 -1.95
C TYR A 35 -9.26 -10.93 -0.64
N CYS A 36 -10.29 -10.31 -0.05
CA CYS A 36 -10.96 -10.90 1.11
C CYS A 36 -11.65 -12.22 0.77
N VAL A 37 -12.49 -12.24 -0.26
CA VAL A 37 -13.29 -13.41 -0.63
C VAL A 37 -12.42 -14.55 -1.18
N ARG A 38 -11.40 -14.23 -1.99
CA ARG A 38 -10.62 -15.24 -2.72
C ARG A 38 -9.38 -15.72 -1.99
N LEU A 39 -8.79 -14.88 -1.13
CA LEU A 39 -7.51 -15.17 -0.47
C LEU A 39 -7.61 -15.21 1.06
N GLY A 40 -8.80 -14.96 1.62
CA GLY A 40 -9.04 -15.08 3.07
C GLY A 40 -8.49 -13.91 3.88
N PHE A 41 -8.28 -12.76 3.25
CA PHE A 41 -8.05 -11.51 3.98
C PHE A 41 -9.33 -11.02 4.65
N GLU A 42 -9.18 -10.19 5.65
CA GLU A 42 -10.29 -9.53 6.33
C GLU A 42 -10.17 -8.01 6.25
N PRO A 43 -11.29 -7.26 6.24
CA PRO A 43 -11.26 -5.81 6.38
C PRO A 43 -10.50 -5.38 7.64
N PHE A 44 -9.57 -4.44 7.50
CA PHE A 44 -8.73 -3.99 8.62
C PHE A 44 -8.94 -2.52 8.97
N ALA A 45 -8.93 -1.63 7.97
CA ALA A 45 -9.16 -0.20 8.17
C ALA A 45 -9.71 0.45 6.89
N TYR A 46 -10.32 1.62 7.04
CA TYR A 46 -10.88 2.38 5.94
C TYR A 46 -10.62 3.88 6.11
N ARG A 47 -10.34 4.54 4.99
CA ARG A 47 -10.34 6.01 4.87
C ARG A 47 -11.01 6.39 3.55
N GLY A 48 -12.00 7.27 3.59
CA GLY A 48 -12.70 7.76 2.41
C GLY A 48 -13.68 8.87 2.77
N LEU A 49 -14.72 9.06 1.95
CA LEU A 49 -15.67 10.16 2.11
C LEU A 49 -16.30 10.22 3.50
N GLU A 50 -16.64 9.05 4.04
CA GLU A 50 -17.27 8.87 5.35
C GLU A 50 -16.33 9.22 6.51
N THR A 51 -15.01 9.26 6.27
CA THR A 51 -13.99 9.65 7.25
C THR A 51 -13.40 11.03 6.96
N GLY A 52 -14.02 11.82 6.06
CA GLY A 52 -13.58 13.16 5.69
C GLY A 52 -12.50 13.23 4.61
N GLU A 53 -12.03 12.10 4.06
CA GLU A 53 -11.08 12.08 2.94
C GLU A 53 -11.84 12.22 1.62
N ARG A 54 -11.59 13.31 0.89
CA ARG A 54 -12.35 13.66 -0.32
C ARG A 54 -11.64 13.33 -1.63
N ASN A 55 -10.36 12.94 -1.58
CA ASN A 55 -9.56 12.71 -2.77
C ASN A 55 -9.38 11.23 -3.10
N VAL A 56 -9.24 10.37 -2.09
CA VAL A 56 -8.84 8.97 -2.27
C VAL A 56 -9.63 8.04 -1.36
N ALA A 57 -10.26 7.01 -1.94
CA ALA A 57 -10.77 5.86 -1.19
C ALA A 57 -9.60 4.93 -0.86
N SER A 58 -9.39 4.59 0.41
CA SER A 58 -8.37 3.65 0.87
C SER A 58 -9.01 2.51 1.66
N HIS A 59 -8.91 1.29 1.15
CA HIS A 59 -9.36 0.07 1.82
C HIS A 59 -8.14 -0.75 2.25
N ALA A 60 -7.91 -0.86 3.55
CA ALA A 60 -6.87 -1.72 4.10
C ALA A 60 -7.48 -3.07 4.50
N ILE A 61 -6.84 -4.15 4.06
CA ILE A 61 -7.19 -5.52 4.41
C ILE A 61 -5.99 -6.21 5.03
N ARG A 62 -6.23 -7.18 5.90
CA ARG A 62 -5.15 -7.87 6.62
C ARG A 62 -5.41 -9.37 6.70
N GLN A 63 -4.34 -10.14 6.58
CA GLN A 63 -4.30 -11.56 6.91
C GLN A 63 -3.02 -11.83 7.71
N ASN A 64 -3.16 -12.20 8.99
CA ASN A 64 -2.04 -12.29 9.92
C ASN A 64 -1.21 -10.98 9.95
N LYS A 65 0.05 -11.05 9.53
CA LYS A 65 0.99 -9.91 9.46
C LYS A 65 1.01 -9.22 8.08
N VAL A 66 0.30 -9.74 7.08
CA VAL A 66 0.29 -9.18 5.73
C VAL A 66 -0.82 -8.14 5.63
N ILE A 67 -0.46 -6.92 5.24
CA ILE A 67 -1.39 -5.80 5.09
C ILE A 67 -1.31 -5.28 3.66
N PHE A 68 -2.46 -5.25 2.98
CA PHE A 68 -2.62 -4.61 1.68
C PHE A 68 -3.52 -3.39 1.80
N VAL A 69 -3.12 -2.29 1.17
CA VAL A 69 -3.89 -1.04 1.14
C VAL A 69 -4.23 -0.73 -0.32
N PHE A 70 -5.50 -0.85 -0.68
CA PHE A 70 -5.98 -0.50 -2.02
C PHE A 70 -6.47 0.94 -2.05
N GLN A 71 -5.98 1.71 -3.02
CA GLN A 71 -6.33 3.11 -3.18
C GLN A 71 -6.89 3.41 -4.57
N SER A 72 -7.98 4.19 -4.60
CA SER A 72 -8.59 4.71 -5.83
C SER A 72 -8.91 6.20 -5.69
N PRO A 73 -8.68 7.01 -6.74
CA PRO A 73 -9.03 8.41 -6.70
C PRO A 73 -10.56 8.58 -6.83
N TYR A 74 -11.14 9.55 -6.11
CA TYR A 74 -12.53 9.97 -6.33
C TYR A 74 -12.64 11.00 -7.46
N ASN A 75 -11.64 11.87 -7.58
CA ASN A 75 -11.67 12.97 -8.53
C ASN A 75 -11.35 12.47 -9.95
N PRO A 76 -12.19 12.80 -10.94
CA PRO A 76 -11.96 12.42 -12.34
C PRO A 76 -10.90 13.28 -13.04
N VAL A 77 -10.48 14.39 -12.40
CA VAL A 77 -9.39 15.25 -12.87
C VAL A 77 -8.08 14.48 -12.79
N GLU A 78 -7.11 14.83 -13.63
CA GLU A 78 -5.82 14.17 -13.73
C GLU A 78 -5.09 14.13 -12.36
N THR A 79 -5.14 12.97 -11.71
CA THR A 79 -4.41 12.67 -10.47
C THR A 79 -3.18 11.83 -10.78
N GLU A 80 -2.19 11.85 -9.88
CA GLU A 80 -1.03 10.96 -9.98
C GLU A 80 -1.45 9.47 -10.04
N ILE A 81 -2.47 9.11 -9.25
CA ILE A 81 -3.05 7.76 -9.24
C ILE A 81 -3.65 7.42 -10.61
N GLY A 82 -4.42 8.33 -11.19
CA GLY A 82 -5.02 8.16 -12.52
C GLY A 82 -3.96 7.98 -13.62
N ARG A 83 -2.91 8.80 -13.63
CA ARG A 83 -1.80 8.67 -14.60
C ARG A 83 -1.10 7.31 -14.48
N HIS A 84 -0.84 6.85 -13.26
CA HIS A 84 -0.25 5.53 -13.03
C HIS A 84 -1.13 4.40 -13.57
N GLN A 85 -2.43 4.44 -13.28
CA GLN A 85 -3.39 3.44 -13.74
C GLN A 85 -3.51 3.41 -15.27
N MET A 86 -3.48 4.57 -15.93
CA MET A 86 -3.53 4.63 -17.39
C MET A 86 -2.34 3.93 -18.06
N ILE A 87 -1.16 3.99 -17.44
CA ILE A 87 0.07 3.43 -18.01
C ILE A 87 0.25 1.95 -17.62
N ARG A 88 -0.12 1.57 -16.39
CA ARG A 88 0.26 0.28 -15.79
C ARG A 88 -0.92 -0.60 -15.39
N GLY A 89 -2.14 -0.09 -15.41
CA GLY A 89 -3.31 -0.73 -14.82
C GLY A 89 -3.22 -0.78 -13.29
N ASP A 90 -3.95 -1.74 -12.70
CA ASP A 90 -3.94 -2.00 -11.27
C ASP A 90 -2.60 -2.61 -10.85
N GLY A 91 -1.93 -2.00 -9.87
CA GLY A 91 -0.60 -2.46 -9.47
C GLY A 91 -0.08 -1.91 -8.15
N VAL A 92 1.03 -2.50 -7.70
CA VAL A 92 1.76 -2.03 -6.52
C VAL A 92 2.36 -0.67 -6.82
N LYS A 93 2.04 0.31 -5.97
CA LYS A 93 2.65 1.64 -6.00
C LYS A 93 3.82 1.77 -5.03
N ASP A 94 3.66 1.21 -3.83
CA ASP A 94 4.58 1.42 -2.72
C ASP A 94 4.71 0.15 -1.86
N ILE A 95 5.92 -0.07 -1.36
CA ILE A 95 6.27 -1.15 -0.44
C ILE A 95 6.83 -0.49 0.81
N ALA A 96 6.05 -0.52 1.89
CA ALA A 96 6.43 0.10 3.15
C ALA A 96 7.19 -0.88 4.06
N PHE A 97 8.17 -0.36 4.78
CA PHE A 97 8.96 -1.11 5.74
C PHE A 97 8.82 -0.50 7.14
N SER A 98 8.67 -1.36 8.14
CA SER A 98 8.74 -0.96 9.54
C SER A 98 10.22 -0.81 9.90
N VAL A 99 10.58 0.31 10.52
CA VAL A 99 11.96 0.64 10.86
C VAL A 99 12.06 1.15 12.30
N GLU A 100 13.23 1.00 12.91
CA GLU A 100 13.45 1.48 14.29
C GLU A 100 13.47 3.01 14.40
N ASP A 101 14.05 3.70 13.40
CA ASP A 101 14.06 5.17 13.33
C ASP A 101 13.95 5.64 11.87
N CYS A 102 12.76 6.12 11.48
CA CYS A 102 12.51 6.63 10.13
C CYS A 102 13.32 7.89 9.82
N ARG A 103 13.57 8.75 10.81
CA ARG A 103 14.28 10.03 10.59
C ARG A 103 15.77 9.81 10.40
N ALA A 104 16.34 8.82 11.09
CA ALA A 104 17.73 8.43 10.89
C ALA A 104 17.96 7.82 9.51
N LEU A 105 17.04 6.97 9.03
CA LEU A 105 17.18 6.27 7.74
C LEU A 105 16.88 7.13 6.50
N PHE A 106 16.08 8.18 6.61
CA PHE A 106 15.70 9.01 5.46
C PHE A 106 16.71 10.12 5.10
N LYS A 107 17.60 10.47 6.03
CA LYS A 107 18.51 11.62 5.90
C LYS A 107 19.57 11.46 4.82
#